data_AF-A0AA94JHK8-F1
#
_entry.id   AF-A0AA94JHK8-F1
#
_cell.length_a   1.000
_cell.length_b   1.000
_cell.length_c   1.000
_cell.angle_alpha   90.00
_cell.angle_beta   90.00
_cell.angle_gamma   90.00
#
_symmetry.space_group_name_H-M   'P 1'
#
loop_
_entity.id
_entity.type
_entity.pdbx_description
1 polymer ?
#
loop_
_entity_poly.entity_id
_entity_poly.type
_entity_poly.pdbx_seq_one_letter_code
_entity_poly.pdbx_strand_id
1 'polypeptide(L)'
;MTTRIRCKLICHGIWPHEYTNESNPLSKVRFGAVYSPDTGDPDDDNAVFGKATPFGEFNLTMAAHVADKLEQGKAYYVDITPAA
;
A
#
# COMPACT_ATOMS: atom_id res chain seq x y z
N MET A 1 19.55 -9.60 -13.21
CA MET A 1 18.83 -8.55 -12.47
C MET A 1 17.34 -8.83 -12.62
N THR A 2 16.63 -9.08 -11.53
CA THR A 2 15.18 -9.25 -11.56
C THR A 2 14.55 -7.88 -11.72
N THR A 3 13.74 -7.68 -12.76
CA THR A 3 13.00 -6.43 -12.95
C THR A 3 12.11 -6.20 -11.72
N ARG A 4 12.30 -5.09 -11.02
CA ARG A 4 11.53 -4.71 -9.83
C ARG A 4 11.08 -3.26 -9.95
N ILE A 5 9.78 -3.04 -9.85
CA ILE A 5 9.17 -1.72 -9.78
C ILE A 5 8.75 -1.50 -8.32
N ARG A 6 9.29 -0.47 -7.66
CA ARG A 6 9.01 -0.17 -6.25
C ARG A 6 8.18 1.11 -6.14
N CYS A 7 7.12 1.05 -5.35
CA CYS A 7 6.25 2.19 -5.03
C CYS A 7 6.20 2.39 -3.50
N LYS A 8 6.07 3.63 -3.02
CA LYS A 8 5.80 3.94 -1.60
C LYS A 8 4.33 4.30 -1.46
N LEU A 9 3.59 3.63 -0.59
CA LEU A 9 2.17 3.85 -0.36
C LEU A 9 1.87 3.95 1.13
N ILE A 10 0.87 4.76 1.52
CA ILE A 10 0.38 4.85 2.89
C ILE A 10 -0.76 3.85 3.10
N CYS A 11 -0.74 3.14 4.22
CA CYS A 11 -1.89 2.36 4.67
C CYS A 11 -2.98 3.32 5.18
N HIS A 12 -4.05 3.52 4.41
CA HIS A 12 -5.14 4.43 4.79
C HIS A 12 -6.16 3.77 5.72
N GLY A 13 -6.28 2.45 5.68
CA GLY A 13 -7.18 1.74 6.57
C GLY A 13 -7.11 0.22 6.44
N ILE A 14 -7.50 -0.42 7.53
CA ILE A 14 -7.54 -1.87 7.72
C ILE A 14 -8.93 -2.17 8.32
N TRP A 15 -9.71 -3.02 7.66
CA TRP A 15 -11.06 -3.38 8.09
C TRP A 15 -11.26 -4.88 8.01
N PRO A 16 -12.14 -5.48 8.84
CA PRO A 16 -12.58 -6.86 8.65
C PRO A 16 -13.20 -7.07 7.26
N HIS A 17 -12.88 -8.18 6.60
CA HIS A 17 -13.53 -8.51 5.33
C HIS A 17 -14.95 -9.06 5.56
N GLU A 18 -15.91 -8.76 4.68
CA GLU A 18 -17.30 -9.27 4.77
C GLU A 18 -17.42 -10.81 4.73
N TYR A 19 -16.37 -11.51 4.31
CA TYR A 19 -16.33 -12.97 4.16
C TYR A 19 -15.34 -13.61 5.14
N THR A 20 -14.87 -12.83 6.12
CA THR A 20 -14.03 -13.34 7.20
C THR A 20 -14.80 -14.34 8.05
N ASN A 21 -14.15 -15.40 8.50
CA ASN A 21 -14.70 -16.35 9.46
C ASN A 21 -13.60 -16.86 10.40
N GLU A 22 -13.96 -17.57 11.47
CA GLU A 22 -13.00 -18.02 12.49
C GLU A 22 -11.91 -18.95 11.92
N SER A 23 -12.24 -19.76 10.91
CA SER A 23 -11.27 -20.67 10.27
C SER A 23 -10.39 -19.98 9.22
N ASN A 24 -10.80 -18.80 8.74
CA ASN A 24 -10.08 -18.01 7.74
C ASN A 24 -10.30 -16.52 8.00
N PRO A 25 -9.59 -15.93 8.99
CA PRO A 25 -9.75 -14.53 9.32
C PRO A 25 -9.09 -13.66 8.24
N LEU A 26 -9.86 -12.75 7.64
CA LEU A 26 -9.47 -11.91 6.52
C LEU A 26 -9.70 -10.42 6.83
N SER A 27 -8.79 -9.59 6.35
CA SER A 27 -8.87 -8.13 6.42
C SER A 27 -8.78 -7.51 5.02
N LYS A 28 -9.58 -6.46 4.79
CA LYS A 28 -9.44 -5.53 3.68
C LYS A 28 -8.46 -4.44 4.07
N VAL A 29 -7.49 -4.16 3.20
CA VAL A 29 -6.50 -3.11 3.40
C VAL A 29 -6.49 -2.19 2.20
N ARG A 30 -6.53 -0.88 2.46
CA ARG A 30 -6.41 0.17 1.45
C ARG A 30 -5.07 0.87 1.59
N PHE A 31 -4.25 0.76 0.55
CA PHE A 31 -3.06 1.57 0.36
C PHE A 31 -3.31 2.65 -0.67
N GLY A 32 -2.76 3.84 -0.46
CA GLY A 32 -2.89 4.95 -1.40
C GLY A 32 -1.61 5.75 -1.54
N ALA A 33 -1.61 6.63 -2.54
CA ALA A 33 -0.49 7.50 -2.83
C ALA A 33 -0.18 8.43 -1.64
N VAL A 34 1.10 8.72 -1.48
CA VAL A 34 1.57 9.80 -0.61
C VAL A 34 1.47 11.08 -1.41
N TYR A 35 0.65 12.02 -0.94
CA TYR A 35 0.89 13.44 -1.18
C TYR A 35 1.54 13.95 0.10
N SER A 36 2.57 14.79 -0.03
CA SER A 36 3.41 15.21 1.09
C SER A 36 2.52 15.70 2.24
N PRO A 37 2.41 14.94 3.34
CA PRO A 37 1.41 15.22 4.38
C PRO A 37 1.69 16.54 5.10
N ASP A 38 2.93 17.04 4.99
CA ASP A 38 3.40 18.26 5.63
C ASP A 38 3.09 19.54 4.81
N THR A 39 2.93 19.42 3.49
CA THR A 39 2.74 20.57 2.59
C THR A 39 1.45 20.51 1.79
N GLY A 40 0.87 19.31 1.61
CA GLY A 40 -0.27 19.08 0.72
C GLY A 40 0.06 19.32 -0.75
N ASP A 41 1.33 19.54 -1.08
CA ASP A 41 1.79 19.88 -2.42
C ASP A 41 2.06 18.59 -3.24
N PRO A 42 1.35 18.38 -4.36
CA PRO A 42 1.63 17.28 -5.28
C PRO A 42 3.04 17.32 -5.89
N ASP A 43 3.69 18.48 -5.93
CA ASP A 43 5.00 18.66 -6.56
C ASP A 43 6.19 18.32 -5.64
N ASP A 44 5.99 18.29 -4.32
CA ASP A 44 7.04 17.88 -3.37
C ASP A 44 7.37 16.38 -3.48
N ASP A 45 6.38 15.53 -3.74
CA ASP A 45 6.61 14.09 -3.95
C ASP A 45 7.11 13.76 -5.36
N ASN A 46 6.83 14.62 -6.35
CA ASN A 46 7.45 14.54 -7.70
C ASN A 46 8.99 14.67 -7.65
N ALA A 47 9.55 15.28 -6.59
CA ALA A 47 10.99 15.40 -6.39
C ALA A 47 11.66 14.09 -5.93
N VAL A 48 10.94 13.23 -5.20
CA VAL A 48 11.46 11.95 -4.66
C VAL A 48 11.13 10.79 -5.60
N PHE A 49 9.97 10.84 -6.23
CA PHE A 49 9.43 9.84 -7.13
C PHE A 49 9.42 10.41 -8.55
N GLY A 50 10.57 10.31 -9.23
CA GLY A 50 10.72 10.87 -10.57
C GLY A 50 9.64 10.37 -11.55
N LYS A 51 9.54 11.02 -12.71
CA LYS A 51 8.52 10.88 -13.79
C LYS A 51 8.04 9.46 -14.18
N ALA A 52 8.70 8.40 -13.72
CA ALA A 52 8.39 6.99 -13.96
C ALA A 52 7.88 6.22 -12.73
N THR A 53 7.75 6.84 -11.56
CA THR A 53 7.19 6.16 -10.38
C THR A 53 5.67 6.06 -10.50
N PRO A 54 5.08 4.85 -10.42
CA PRO A 54 3.63 4.68 -10.43
C PRO A 54 3.00 5.34 -9.20
N PHE A 55 1.98 6.16 -9.42
CA PHE A 55 1.03 6.56 -8.38
C PHE A 55 -0.23 5.70 -8.50
N GLY A 56 -0.85 5.35 -7.37
CA GLY A 56 -2.04 4.52 -7.41
C GLY A 56 -2.63 4.21 -6.04
N GLU A 57 -3.80 3.60 -6.09
CA GLU A 57 -4.46 2.99 -4.95
C GLU A 57 -4.38 1.47 -5.08
N PHE A 58 -4.06 0.80 -3.98
CA PHE A 58 -4.01 -0.66 -3.92
C PHE A 58 -4.94 -1.14 -2.83
N ASN A 59 -6.09 -1.68 -3.23
CA ASN A 59 -7.04 -2.35 -2.35
C ASN A 59 -6.81 -3.85 -2.44
N LEU A 60 -6.55 -4.50 -1.30
CA LEU A 60 -6.40 -5.94 -1.27
C LEU A 60 -7.06 -6.57 -0.06
N THR A 61 -7.35 -7.86 -0.20
CA THR A 61 -7.75 -8.74 0.89
C THR A 61 -6.56 -9.62 1.27
N MET A 62 -6.25 -9.71 2.55
CA MET A 62 -5.20 -10.58 3.07
C MET A 62 -5.62 -11.23 4.38
N ALA A 63 -4.86 -12.24 4.82
CA ALA A 63 -5.09 -12.86 6.12
C ALA A 63 -4.92 -11.84 7.26
N ALA A 64 -5.82 -11.88 8.25
CA ALA A 64 -5.88 -10.89 9.32
C ALA A 64 -4.55 -10.74 10.06
N HIS A 65 -3.91 -11.86 10.43
CA HIS A 65 -2.61 -11.86 11.11
C HIS A 65 -1.46 -11.23 10.30
N VAL A 66 -1.61 -11.10 8.98
CA VAL A 66 -0.68 -10.37 8.12
C VAL A 66 -1.02 -8.88 8.14
N ALA A 67 -2.30 -8.53 8.04
CA ALA A 67 -2.78 -7.16 8.13
C ALA A 67 -2.49 -6.52 9.50
N ASP A 68 -2.47 -7.29 10.59
CA ASP A 68 -2.15 -6.82 11.95
C ASP A 68 -0.71 -6.28 12.09
N LYS A 69 0.16 -6.56 11.10
CA LYS A 69 1.52 -6.02 11.04
C LYS A 69 1.56 -4.63 10.39
N LEU A 70 0.43 -4.16 9.87
CA LEU A 70 0.30 -2.86 9.25
C LEU A 70 -0.22 -1.84 10.26
N GLU A 71 0.29 -0.63 10.17
CA GLU A 71 -0.13 0.52 10.96
C GLU A 71 -0.82 1.51 10.02
N GLN A 72 -2.05 1.89 10.37
CA GLN A 72 -2.76 2.94 9.65
C GLN A 72 -1.98 4.26 9.73
N GLY A 73 -1.90 4.97 8.60
CA GLY A 73 -1.13 6.21 8.44
C GLY A 73 0.35 5.99 8.12
N LYS A 74 0.86 4.76 8.23
CA LYS A 74 2.28 4.46 7.95
C LYS A 74 2.51 4.16 6.48
N ALA A 75 3.66 4.59 5.98
CA ALA A 75 4.10 4.32 4.63
C ALA A 75 4.85 2.99 4.52
N TYR A 76 4.59 2.26 3.44
CA TYR A 76 5.17 0.96 3.11
C TYR A 76 5.69 0.96 1.68
N TYR A 77 6.69 0.12 1.40
CA TYR A 77 7.12 -0.15 0.03
C TYR A 77 6.36 -1.35 -0.53
N VAL A 78 5.84 -1.21 -1.75
CA VAL A 78 5.28 -2.30 -2.55
C VAL A 78 6.24 -2.57 -3.70
N ASP A 79 6.67 -3.82 -3.81
CA ASP A 79 7.52 -4.31 -4.88
C ASP A 79 6.67 -5.13 -5.86
N ILE A 80 6.67 -4.72 -7.12
CA ILE A 80 6.06 -5.46 -8.23
C ILE A 80 7.19 -6.12 -9.01
N THR A 81 7.12 -7.45 -9.09
CA THR A 81 8.05 -8.27 -9.86
C THR A 81 7.27 -9.12 -10.86
N PRO A 82 7.83 -9.43 -12.04
CA PRO A 82 7.22 -10.39 -12.96
C PRO A 82 6.91 -11.71 -12.23
N ALA A 83 5.71 -12.25 -12.48
CA ALA A 83 5.38 -13.61 -12.08
C ALA A 83 6.23 -14.60 -12.88
N ALA A 84 6.57 -15.72 -12.24
CA ALA A 84 7.27 -16.83 -12.88
C ALA A 84 6.30 -17.73 -13.67
#